data_AF-A0A5C5SC65-F1
#
_entry.id   AF-A0A5C5SC65-F1
#
_cell.length_a   1.000
_cell.length_b   1.000
_cell.length_c   1.000
_cell.angle_alpha   90.00
_cell.angle_beta   90.00
_cell.angle_gamma   90.00
#
_symmetry.space_group_name_H-M   'P 1'
#
loop_
_entity.id
_entity.type
_entity.pdbx_description
1 polymer ?
#
loop_
_entity_poly.entity_id
_entity_poly.type
_entity_poly.pdbx_seq_one_letter_code
_entity_poly.pdbx_strand_id
1 'polypeptide(L)'
;MGGPVSGEVLSPVSLLTVQFLAWIAAAPRTHADVMDAWRSTCPRQSVWEDSVIDGLVTFAGETKSVMLTAHGKAVLHASAQPDIGRR
;
A
#
# COMPACT_ATOMS: atom_id res chain seq x y z
N MET A 1 -26.22 21.13 -7.75
CA MET A 1 -25.61 21.51 -6.46
C MET A 1 -24.65 20.39 -6.08
N GLY A 2 -23.35 20.62 -6.30
CA GLY A 2 -22.31 19.65 -5.98
C GLY A 2 -22.22 19.44 -4.48
N GLY A 3 -22.38 18.18 -4.05
CA GLY A 3 -21.94 17.77 -2.72
C GLY A 3 -20.40 17.81 -2.68
N PRO A 4 -19.79 18.04 -1.51
CA PRO A 4 -18.35 17.95 -1.39
C PRO A 4 -17.93 16.55 -1.82
N VAL A 5 -17.15 16.47 -2.90
CA VAL A 5 -16.45 15.24 -3.28
C VAL A 5 -15.67 14.79 -2.05
N SER A 6 -15.96 13.57 -1.58
CA SER A 6 -15.32 12.98 -0.41
C SER A 6 -13.81 13.03 -0.54
N GLY A 7 -13.18 14.01 0.11
CA GLY A 7 -11.75 14.02 0.45
C GLY A 7 -10.79 13.59 -0.66
N GLU A 8 -10.92 14.16 -1.86
CA GLU A 8 -9.82 14.11 -2.82
C GLU A 8 -8.74 15.10 -2.36
N VAL A 9 -7.77 14.61 -1.60
CA VAL A 9 -6.46 15.26 -1.42
C VAL A 9 -5.46 14.45 -2.23
N LEU A 10 -5.15 14.96 -3.43
CA LEU A 10 -4.28 14.32 -4.42
C LEU A 10 -2.83 14.15 -3.93
N SER A 11 -2.27 12.93 -4.11
CA SER A 11 -0.85 12.53 -4.28
C SER A 11 0.21 13.08 -3.30
N PRO A 12 1.00 12.28 -2.55
CA PRO A 12 1.82 11.14 -2.98
C PRO A 12 1.26 9.81 -2.42
N VAL A 13 1.98 8.70 -2.55
CA VAL A 13 1.61 7.39 -1.98
C VAL A 13 0.93 7.57 -0.62
N SER A 14 -0.34 7.15 -0.54
CA SER A 14 -1.15 7.42 0.66
C SER A 14 -0.48 6.82 1.90
N LEU A 15 -0.66 7.44 3.07
CA LEU A 15 -0.13 6.87 4.32
C LEU A 15 -0.62 5.43 4.52
N LEU A 16 -1.86 5.12 4.12
CA LEU A 16 -2.39 3.77 4.16
C LEU A 16 -1.63 2.81 3.22
N THR A 17 -1.24 3.26 2.04
CA THR A 17 -0.39 2.49 1.12
C THR A 17 0.98 2.22 1.74
N VAL A 18 1.63 3.21 2.35
CA VAL A 18 2.91 2.99 3.05
C VAL A 18 2.75 1.97 4.19
N GLN A 19 1.70 2.10 5.01
CA GLN A 19 1.42 1.15 6.09
C GLN A 19 1.15 -0.26 5.55
N PHE A 20 0.47 -0.36 4.41
CA PHE A 20 0.23 -1.63 3.72
C PHE A 20 1.55 -2.26 3.22
N LEU A 21 2.40 -1.49 2.54
CA LEU A 21 3.69 -1.96 2.04
C LEU A 21 4.61 -2.39 3.19
N ALA A 22 4.64 -1.63 4.28
CA ALA A 22 5.39 -1.97 5.49
C ALA A 22 4.89 -3.29 6.11
N TRP A 23 3.58 -3.50 6.13
CA TRP A 23 2.97 -4.73 6.63
C TRP A 23 3.32 -5.96 5.78
N ILE A 24 3.38 -5.82 4.45
CA ILE A 24 3.88 -6.88 3.54
C ILE A 24 5.38 -7.09 3.71
N ALA A 25 6.17 -6.03 3.89
CA ALA A 25 7.63 -6.14 4.06
C ALA A 25 8.02 -6.89 5.34
N ALA A 26 7.19 -6.80 6.39
CA ALA A 26 7.49 -7.40 7.69
C ALA A 26 7.45 -8.94 7.69
N ALA A 27 6.63 -9.57 6.85
CA ALA A 27 6.56 -11.03 6.73
C ALA A 27 5.88 -11.45 5.42
N PRO A 28 6.21 -12.62 4.84
CA PRO A 28 5.47 -13.17 3.71
C PRO A 28 3.97 -13.30 4.02
N ARG A 29 3.11 -12.81 3.13
CA ARG A 29 1.65 -12.86 3.27
C ARG A 29 1.01 -13.53 2.07
N THR A 30 -0.10 -14.20 2.27
CA THR A 30 -0.94 -14.68 1.17
C THR A 30 -2.00 -13.64 0.81
N HIS A 31 -2.64 -13.81 -0.35
CA HIS A 31 -3.82 -13.02 -0.69
C HIS A 31 -4.94 -13.16 0.37
N ALA A 32 -5.09 -14.34 0.97
CA ALA A 32 -6.09 -14.56 2.01
C ALA A 32 -5.80 -13.71 3.26
N ASP A 33 -4.54 -13.62 3.68
CA ASP A 33 -4.14 -12.77 4.81
C ASP A 33 -4.37 -11.29 4.52
N VAL A 34 -4.08 -10.84 3.29
CA VAL A 34 -4.36 -9.47 2.84
C VAL A 34 -5.85 -9.18 2.96
N MET A 35 -6.69 -10.08 2.44
CA MET A 35 -8.14 -9.92 2.48
C MET A 35 -8.69 -10.02 3.90
N ASP A 36 -8.13 -10.83 4.79
CA ASP A 36 -8.57 -10.89 6.19
C ASP A 36 -8.23 -9.60 6.94
N ALA A 37 -7.00 -9.10 6.79
CA ALA A 37 -6.52 -7.93 7.53
C ALA A 37 -7.10 -6.59 7.01
N TRP A 38 -7.48 -6.48 5.72
CA TRP A 38 -7.81 -5.19 5.09
C TRP A 38 -9.24 -5.05 4.54
N ARG A 39 -10.09 -6.08 4.61
CA ARG A 39 -11.45 -6.10 4.00
C ARG A 39 -12.53 -5.31 4.76
N SER A 40 -12.42 -5.16 6.08
CA SER A 40 -13.57 -4.77 6.92
C SER A 40 -13.83 -3.27 7.05
N THR A 41 -13.07 -2.40 6.38
CA THR A 41 -13.20 -0.96 6.61
C THR A 41 -13.01 -0.15 5.32
N CYS A 42 -14.06 -0.08 4.51
CA CYS A 42 -14.16 0.78 3.32
C CYS A 42 -13.80 2.23 3.72
N PRO A 43 -12.74 2.85 3.15
CA PRO A 43 -12.22 2.73 1.78
C PRO A 43 -10.99 1.81 1.59
N ARG A 44 -10.59 0.99 2.57
CA ARG A 44 -9.33 0.22 2.54
C ARG A 44 -9.22 -0.89 1.48
N GLN A 45 -10.32 -1.28 0.82
CA GLN A 45 -10.26 -2.19 -0.33
C GLN A 45 -9.48 -1.56 -1.49
N SER A 46 -9.49 -0.22 -1.61
CA SER A 46 -8.74 0.49 -2.63
C SER A 46 -7.23 0.30 -2.47
N VAL A 47 -6.70 0.30 -1.24
CA VAL A 47 -5.23 0.27 -1.03
C VAL A 47 -4.57 -0.96 -1.62
N TRP A 48 -5.22 -2.14 -1.52
CA TRP A 48 -4.74 -3.35 -2.17
C TRP A 48 -4.81 -3.24 -3.69
N GLU A 49 -5.96 -2.84 -4.23
CA GLU A 49 -6.19 -2.70 -5.66
C GLU A 49 -5.25 -1.67 -6.28
N ASP A 50 -5.14 -0.49 -5.66
CA ASP A 50 -4.21 0.59 -6.02
C ASP A 50 -2.77 0.10 -5.98
N SER A 51 -2.35 -0.65 -4.96
CA SER A 51 -0.98 -1.19 -4.89
C SER A 51 -0.67 -2.19 -5.99
N VAL A 52 -1.68 -2.95 -6.44
CA VAL A 52 -1.55 -3.86 -7.58
C VAL A 52 -1.51 -3.08 -8.89
N ILE A 53 -2.39 -2.08 -9.06
CA ILE A 53 -2.48 -1.21 -10.24
C ILE A 53 -1.18 -0.40 -10.42
N ASP A 54 -0.67 0.16 -9.33
CA ASP A 54 0.59 0.93 -9.27
C ASP A 54 1.84 0.03 -9.36
N GLY A 55 1.66 -1.29 -9.40
CA GLY A 55 2.76 -2.25 -9.51
C GLY A 55 3.71 -2.23 -8.30
N LEU A 56 3.22 -1.86 -7.12
CA LEU A 56 3.99 -1.84 -5.86
C LEU A 56 4.14 -3.25 -5.26
N VAL A 57 3.21 -4.14 -5.58
CA VAL A 57 3.18 -5.53 -5.10
C VAL A 57 3.04 -6.53 -6.25
N THR A 58 3.48 -7.75 -6.01
CA THR A 58 3.38 -8.85 -6.97
C THR A 58 3.14 -10.17 -6.24
N PHE A 59 2.74 -11.20 -6.98
CA PHE A 59 2.61 -12.56 -6.48
C PHE A 59 3.84 -13.39 -6.83
N ALA A 60 4.38 -14.11 -5.85
CA ALA A 60 5.53 -14.98 -6.01
C ALA A 60 5.26 -16.38 -5.47
N GLY A 61 5.88 -17.37 -6.13
CA GLY A 61 5.85 -18.78 -5.73
C GLY A 61 4.53 -19.49 -5.99
N GLU A 62 4.52 -20.80 -5.74
CA GLU A 62 3.35 -21.67 -5.93
C GLU A 62 2.20 -21.32 -4.97
N THR A 63 2.53 -20.76 -3.81
CA THR A 63 1.56 -20.35 -2.77
C THR A 63 0.90 -18.99 -3.04
N LYS A 64 1.24 -18.31 -4.14
CA LYS A 64 0.78 -16.94 -4.46
C LYS A 64 0.98 -15.98 -3.29
N SER A 65 2.19 -16.00 -2.74
CA SER A 65 2.57 -15.07 -1.68
C SER A 65 2.70 -13.67 -2.27
N VAL A 66 2.15 -12.68 -1.58
CA VAL A 66 2.24 -11.26 -1.92
C VAL A 66 3.60 -10.73 -1.46
N MET A 67 4.32 -10.10 -2.38
CA MET A 67 5.65 -9.54 -2.15
C MET A 67 5.75 -8.12 -2.72
N LEU A 68 6.64 -7.30 -2.14
CA LEU A 68 6.96 -5.98 -2.69
C LEU A 68 7.80 -6.09 -3.96
N THR A 69 7.41 -5.32 -4.98
CA THR A 69 8.24 -5.10 -6.18
C THR A 69 9.40 -4.16 -5.84
N ALA A 70 10.34 -3.98 -6.78
CA ALA A 70 11.39 -2.97 -6.64
C ALA A 70 10.79 -1.56 -6.47
N HIS A 71 9.68 -1.27 -7.15
CA HIS A 71 8.98 0.01 -7.04
C HIS A 71 8.33 0.18 -5.66
N GLY A 72 7.63 -0.84 -5.16
CA GLY A 72 7.04 -0.81 -3.81
C GLY A 72 8.07 -0.65 -2.70
N LYS A 73 9.25 -1.27 -2.84
CA LYS A 73 10.38 -1.09 -1.90
C LYS A 73 10.92 0.34 -1.92
N ALA A 74 11.08 0.93 -3.11
CA ALA A 74 11.56 2.31 -3.24
C ALA A 74 10.59 3.32 -2.60
N VAL A 75 9.29 3.11 -2.81
CA VAL A 75 8.23 3.90 -2.16
C VAL A 75 8.30 3.77 -0.64
N LEU A 76 8.36 2.55 -0.12
CA LEU A 76 8.45 2.31 1.32
C LEU A 76 9.70 2.95 1.93
N HIS A 77 10.85 2.87 1.24
CA HIS A 77 12.10 3.47 1.69
C HIS A 77 12.06 5.00 1.69
N ALA A 78 11.48 5.61 0.65
CA ALA A 78 11.30 7.05 0.56
C ALA A 78 10.41 7.61 1.68
N SER A 79 9.42 6.84 2.13
CA SER A 79 8.58 7.20 3.28
C SER A 79 9.22 6.92 4.64
N ALA A 80 10.15 5.96 4.71
CA ALA A 80 10.89 5.62 5.92
C ALA A 80 12.09 6.55 6.19
N GLN A 81 12.54 7.30 5.18
CA GLN A 81 13.44 8.43 5.35
C GLN A 81 12.62 9.69 5.64
N PRO A 82 12.36 10.05 6.91
CA PRO A 82 12.00 11.43 7.20
C PRO A 82 13.14 12.29 6.65
N ASP A 83 12.79 13.40 6.02
CA ASP A 83 13.68 14.46 5.63
C ASP A 83 14.41 15.04 6.86
N ILE A 84 15.45 14.34 7.32
CA ILE A 84 16.30 14.73 8.47
C ILE A 84 17.25 15.89 8.09
N GLY A 85 16.73 16.94 7.45
CA GLY A 85 17.58 17.93 6.78
C GLY A 85 16.96 19.26 6.41
N ARG A 86 15.92 19.75 7.11
CA ARG A 86 15.46 21.14 6.94
C ARG A 86 15.34 21.88 8.27
N ARG A 87 16.47 22.38 8.77
CA ARG A 87 16.57 23.52 9.68
C ARG A 87 17.53 24.54 9.09
#